data_AF-A0A3M0HMT6-F1
#
_entry.id   AF-A0A3M0HMT6-F1
#
_cell.length_a   1.000
_cell.length_b   1.000
_cell.length_c   1.000
_cell.angle_alpha   90.00
_cell.angle_beta   90.00
_cell.angle_gamma   90.00
#
_symmetry.space_group_name_H-M   'P 1'
#
loop_
_entity.id
_entity.type
_entity.pdbx_description
1 polymer ?
#
loop_
_entity_poly.entity_id
_entity_poly.type
_entity_poly.pdbx_seq_one_letter_code
_entity_poly.pdbx_strand_id
1 'polypeptide(L)'
;MTLCRNVADTTSPATLGCVPTYSFRCAQRCDPVEQSFSMADVPSEVTCPECGEAAGRKISSPALGRGSSAAMKAHDASRATADTPAVVSSLPPAGRSAPRTTSNPLHRRLPRP
;
A
#
# COMPACT_ATOMS: atom_id res chain seq x y z
N MET A 1 -13.94 -26.39 -3.52
CA MET A 1 -13.81 -25.44 -2.40
C MET A 1 -14.18 -24.07 -2.92
N THR A 2 -15.47 -23.77 -2.87
CA THR A 2 -16.07 -22.58 -3.48
C THR A 2 -16.02 -21.47 -2.45
N LEU A 3 -15.19 -20.46 -2.68
CA LEU A 3 -15.19 -19.24 -1.88
C LEU A 3 -16.45 -18.45 -2.24
N CYS A 4 -17.47 -18.52 -1.40
CA CYS A 4 -18.62 -17.61 -1.47
C CYS A 4 -18.13 -16.20 -1.13
N ARG A 5 -17.80 -15.43 -2.18
CA ARG A 5 -17.51 -14.00 -2.07
C ARG A 5 -18.81 -13.27 -1.72
N ASN A 6 -18.95 -12.84 -0.47
CA ASN A 6 -19.97 -11.85 -0.12
C ASN A 6 -19.45 -10.46 -0.55
N VAL A 7 -19.87 -10.06 -1.75
CA VAL A 7 -19.85 -8.67 -2.19
C VAL A 7 -20.93 -7.94 -1.39
N ALA A 8 -20.55 -7.41 -0.24
CA ALA A 8 -21.23 -6.25 0.33
C ALA A 8 -20.44 -5.00 -0.09
N ASP A 9 -20.38 -4.77 -1.40
CA ASP A 9 -20.00 -3.48 -1.95
C ASP A 9 -21.21 -2.56 -1.78
N THR A 10 -21.31 -1.93 -0.62
CA THR A 10 -22.16 -0.75 -0.47
C THR A 10 -21.26 0.45 -0.66
N THR A 11 -21.33 0.99 -1.88
CA THR A 11 -20.82 2.28 -2.30
C THR A 11 -21.18 3.34 -1.26
N SER A 12 -20.22 3.71 -0.41
CA SER A 12 -20.32 4.87 0.47
C SER A 12 -19.41 5.97 -0.07
N PRO A 13 -19.92 7.20 -0.28
CA PRO A 13 -19.14 8.28 -0.85
C PRO A 13 -18.11 8.78 0.19
N ALA A 14 -16.84 8.59 -0.15
CA ALA A 14 -15.68 9.35 0.28
C ALA A 14 -15.84 10.22 1.55
N THR A 15 -15.73 9.59 2.72
CA THR A 15 -15.06 10.19 3.87
C THR A 15 -13.97 9.19 4.27
N LEU A 16 -12.71 9.55 4.03
CA LEU A 16 -11.53 8.67 4.17
C LEU A 16 -11.24 8.33 5.64
N GLY A 17 -12.08 7.50 6.24
CA GLY A 17 -11.70 6.63 7.35
C GLY A 17 -11.47 5.25 6.77
N CYS A 18 -10.22 4.88 6.45
CA CYS A 18 -9.90 3.49 6.18
C CYS A 18 -10.07 2.72 7.50
N VAL A 19 -11.25 2.11 7.68
CA VAL A 19 -11.51 1.25 8.83
C VAL A 19 -10.85 -0.11 8.59
N PRO A 20 -10.00 -0.58 9.51
CA PRO A 20 -9.33 -1.86 9.33
C PRO A 20 -10.31 -3.03 9.39
N THR A 21 -10.01 -4.07 8.62
CA THR A 21 -10.73 -5.35 8.64
C THR A 21 -10.04 -6.34 9.57
N TYR A 22 -10.81 -7.03 10.39
CA TYR A 22 -10.36 -8.05 11.33
C TYR A 22 -11.03 -9.39 11.04
N SER A 23 -10.29 -10.48 11.27
CA SER A 23 -10.82 -11.85 11.15
C SER A 23 -11.14 -12.44 12.52
N PHE A 24 -12.26 -13.15 12.64
CA PHE A 24 -12.71 -13.81 13.86
C PHE A 24 -13.00 -15.29 13.60
N ARG A 25 -12.70 -16.15 14.59
CA ARG A 25 -12.95 -17.59 14.49
C ARG A 25 -13.31 -18.20 15.84
N CYS A 26 -14.39 -18.99 15.87
CA CYS A 26 -14.83 -19.71 17.06
C CYS A 26 -13.98 -20.95 17.34
N ALA A 27 -14.07 -21.46 18.58
CA ALA A 27 -13.40 -22.69 19.00
C ALA A 27 -13.89 -23.93 18.22
N GLN A 28 -15.15 -23.91 17.79
CA GLN A 28 -15.79 -24.93 16.94
C GLN A 28 -15.24 -24.94 15.50
N ARG A 29 -14.35 -24.01 15.13
CA ARG A 29 -13.64 -23.96 13.85
C ARG A 29 -14.53 -23.79 12.61
N CYS A 30 -15.71 -23.17 12.77
CA CYS A 30 -16.53 -22.67 11.66
C CYS A 30 -15.73 -21.72 10.76
N ASP A 31 -16.34 -21.34 9.62
CA ASP A 31 -15.72 -20.45 8.66
C ASP A 31 -15.35 -19.10 9.30
N PRO A 32 -14.18 -18.52 8.97
CA PRO A 32 -13.77 -17.23 9.50
C PRO A 32 -14.72 -16.12 9.07
N VAL A 33 -15.00 -15.22 9.99
CA VAL A 33 -15.82 -14.03 9.72
C VAL A 33 -14.92 -12.81 9.66
N GLU A 34 -15.03 -12.02 8.60
CA GLU A 34 -14.32 -10.74 8.47
C GLU A 34 -15.27 -9.58 8.78
N GLN A 35 -14.87 -8.68 9.68
CA GLN A 35 -15.64 -7.50 10.07
C GLN A 35 -14.71 -6.28 10.19
N SER A 36 -15.21 -5.11 9.81
CA SER A 36 -14.50 -3.84 9.93
C SER A 36 -14.83 -3.16 11.25
N PHE A 37 -13.80 -2.85 12.05
CA PHE A 37 -13.94 -2.08 13.28
C PHE A 37 -12.94 -0.92 13.27
N SER A 38 -13.23 0.15 14.00
CA SER A 38 -12.19 1.14 14.30
C SER A 38 -11.10 0.47 15.17
N MET A 39 -9.87 0.98 15.12
CA MET A 39 -8.82 0.47 16.02
C MET A 39 -9.15 0.69 17.51
N ALA A 40 -10.01 1.67 17.83
CA ALA A 40 -10.41 2.00 19.19
C ALA A 40 -11.54 1.10 19.73
N ASP A 41 -12.45 0.67 18.86
CA ASP A 41 -13.69 0.01 19.25
C ASP A 41 -13.71 -1.49 18.92
N VAL A 42 -12.59 -2.04 18.45
CA VAL A 42 -12.52 -3.45 18.05
C VAL A 42 -12.66 -4.40 19.26
N PRO A 43 -13.68 -5.27 19.29
CA PRO A 43 -13.85 -6.21 20.39
C PRO A 43 -12.84 -7.37 20.30
N SER A 44 -12.58 -8.02 21.43
CA SER A 44 -11.76 -9.25 21.49
C SER A 44 -12.48 -10.46 20.88
N GLU A 45 -13.81 -10.47 20.95
CA GLU A 45 -14.67 -11.57 20.53
C GLU A 45 -15.95 -11.03 19.87
N VAL A 46 -16.50 -11.80 18.93
CA VAL A 46 -17.80 -11.55 18.29
C VAL A 46 -18.62 -12.83 18.31
N THR A 47 -19.94 -12.72 18.19
CA THR A 47 -20.80 -13.89 18.06
C THR A 47 -20.63 -14.54 16.70
N CYS A 48 -20.38 -15.85 16.66
CA CYS A 48 -20.29 -16.59 15.41
C CYS A 48 -21.68 -16.69 14.76
N PRO A 49 -21.85 -16.30 13.48
CA PRO A 49 -23.13 -16.37 12.78
C PRO A 49 -23.58 -17.81 12.50
N GLU A 50 -22.65 -18.77 12.51
CA GLU A 50 -22.93 -20.19 12.24
C GLU A 50 -23.38 -20.95 13.49
N CYS A 51 -22.62 -20.85 14.59
CA CYS A 51 -22.88 -21.64 15.80
C CYS A 51 -23.32 -20.85 17.02
N GLY A 52 -23.34 -19.51 16.96
CA GLY A 52 -23.69 -18.64 18.09
C GLY A 52 -22.63 -18.54 19.19
N GLU A 53 -21.57 -19.34 19.12
CA GLU A 53 -20.46 -19.32 20.09
C GLU A 53 -19.57 -18.09 19.95
N ALA A 54 -18.82 -17.80 21.01
CA ALA A 54 -17.81 -16.74 21.00
C ALA A 54 -16.69 -17.03 19.98
N ALA A 55 -16.47 -16.09 19.07
CA ALA A 55 -15.44 -16.12 18.05
C ALA A 55 -14.35 -15.08 18.38
N GLY A 56 -13.20 -15.57 18.83
CA GLY A 56 -12.05 -14.73 19.16
C GLY A 56 -11.38 -14.14 17.93
N ARG A 57 -10.84 -12.93 18.10
CA ARG A 57 -10.07 -12.23 17.07
C ARG A 57 -8.81 -13.02 16.73
N LYS A 58 -8.61 -13.29 15.44
CA LYS A 58 -7.41 -13.93 14.90
C LYS A 58 -6.62 -12.92 14.07
N ILE A 59 -5.30 -13.04 14.15
CA ILE A 59 -4.40 -12.37 13.21
C ILE A 59 -4.45 -13.20 11.92
N SER A 60 -5.23 -12.74 10.94
CA SER A 60 -5.25 -13.35 9.62
C SER A 60 -3.98 -13.01 8.86
N SER A 61 -3.67 -13.82 7.84
CA SER A 61 -2.65 -13.41 6.88
C SER A 61 -3.09 -12.11 6.22
N PRO A 62 -2.25 -11.07 6.20
CA PRO A 62 -2.55 -9.88 5.43
C PRO A 62 -2.81 -10.31 3.97
N ALA A 63 -3.78 -9.67 3.30
CA ALA A 63 -4.12 -10.02 1.93
C ALA A 63 -2.96 -9.63 0.97
N LEU A 64 -1.95 -10.50 0.84
CA LEU A 64 -0.76 -10.30 0.03
C LEU A 64 -1.04 -10.35 -1.49
N GLY A 65 -2.30 -10.53 -1.90
CA GLY A 65 -2.74 -10.73 -3.29
C GLY A 65 -2.61 -9.52 -4.22
N ARG A 66 -2.10 -8.36 -3.76
CA ARG A 66 -1.85 -7.16 -4.59
C ARG A 66 -0.36 -6.97 -4.92
N GLY A 67 0.35 -8.07 -5.17
CA GLY A 67 1.80 -8.08 -5.43
C GLY A 67 2.25 -7.27 -6.65
N SER A 68 1.36 -6.92 -7.59
CA SER A 68 1.72 -6.13 -8.78
C SER A 68 1.39 -4.64 -8.68
N SER A 69 1.07 -4.14 -7.48
CA SER A 69 0.79 -2.71 -7.28
C SER A 69 2.01 -1.85 -7.62
N ALA A 70 1.77 -0.60 -8.01
CA ALA A 70 2.86 0.35 -8.27
C ALA A 70 3.78 0.53 -7.05
N ALA A 71 3.20 0.51 -5.84
CA ALA A 71 3.97 0.57 -4.59
C ALA A 71 4.88 -0.65 -4.42
N MET A 72 4.38 -1.86 -4.65
CA MET A 72 5.21 -3.07 -4.56
C MET A 72 6.34 -3.05 -5.58
N LYS A 73 6.05 -2.68 -6.84
CA LYS A 73 7.06 -2.53 -7.89
C LYS A 73 8.15 -1.52 -7.52
N ALA A 74 7.80 -0.42 -6.86
CA ALA A 74 8.77 0.56 -6.40
C ALA A 74 9.69 0.02 -5.29
N HIS A 75 9.15 -0.78 -4.37
CA HIS A 75 9.95 -1.48 -3.36
C HIS A 75 10.90 -2.50 -3.99
N ASP A 76 10.41 -3.30 -4.94
CA ASP A 76 11.23 -4.28 -5.65
C ASP A 76 12.34 -3.60 -6.45
N ALA A 77 12.03 -2.51 -7.17
CA ALA A 77 13.01 -1.71 -7.89
C ALA A 77 14.09 -1.15 -6.96
N SER A 78 13.70 -0.67 -5.77
CA SER A 78 14.64 -0.17 -4.76
C SER A 78 15.56 -1.28 -4.26
N ARG A 79 15.03 -2.47 -3.96
CA ARG A 79 15.84 -3.64 -3.56
C ARG A 79 16.80 -4.06 -4.66
N ALA A 80 16.35 -4.08 -5.91
CA ALA A 80 17.17 -4.48 -7.06
C ALA A 80 18.40 -3.58 -7.29
N THR A 81 18.40 -2.33 -6.79
CA THR A 81 19.58 -1.46 -6.91
C THR A 81 20.79 -1.93 -6.12
N ALA A 82 20.60 -2.79 -5.11
CA ALA A 82 21.71 -3.34 -4.33
C ALA A 82 22.53 -4.36 -5.12
N ASP A 83 21.86 -5.24 -5.86
CA ASP A 83 22.51 -6.33 -6.61
C ASP A 83 22.71 -5.99 -8.10
N THR A 84 21.76 -5.26 -8.70
CA THR A 84 21.74 -4.94 -10.13
C THR A 84 21.36 -3.46 -10.34
N PRO A 85 22.24 -2.51 -10.00
CA PRO A 85 21.98 -1.09 -10.23
C PRO A 85 21.84 -0.82 -11.73
N ALA A 86 20.86 0.02 -12.10
CA ALA A 86 20.70 0.47 -13.48
C ALA A 86 21.86 1.41 -13.86
N VAL A 87 22.84 0.89 -14.60
CA VAL A 87 23.96 1.68 -15.13
C VAL A 87 23.49 2.44 -16.37
N VAL A 88 23.59 3.76 -16.34
CA VAL A 88 23.23 4.62 -17.48
C VAL A 88 24.37 4.60 -18.49
N SER A 89 24.19 3.93 -19.63
CA SER A 89 25.19 3.79 -20.71
C SER A 89 25.24 4.97 -21.67
N SER A 90 24.21 5.81 -21.65
CA SER A 90 24.13 7.04 -22.44
C SER A 90 23.26 8.03 -21.69
N LEU A 91 23.64 9.31 -21.75
CA LEU A 91 22.78 10.38 -21.25
C LEU A 91 21.42 10.28 -21.96
N PRO A 92 20.29 10.52 -21.26
CA PRO A 92 18.98 10.58 -21.90
C PRO A 92 19.06 11.51 -23.12
N PRO A 93 18.45 11.15 -24.27
CA PRO A 93 18.43 12.02 -25.43
C PRO A 93 17.86 13.37 -25.00
N ALA A 94 18.74 14.36 -25.07
CA ALA A 94 18.55 15.64 -24.44
C ALA A 94 17.37 16.39 -25.07
N GLY A 95 16.23 16.42 -24.36
CA GLY A 95 15.40 17.62 -24.32
C GLY A 95 16.10 18.72 -23.52
N ARG A 96 17.34 19.07 -23.89
CA ARG A 96 18.06 20.18 -23.26
C ARG A 96 17.59 21.46 -23.92
N SER A 97 16.67 22.16 -23.27
CA SER A 97 16.71 23.62 -23.39
C SER A 97 18.07 24.04 -22.83
N ALA A 98 18.92 24.63 -23.66
CA ALA A 98 20.22 25.12 -23.22
C ALA A 98 20.02 26.02 -21.99
N PRO A 99 20.88 25.93 -20.95
CA PRO A 99 20.77 26.84 -19.81
C PRO A 99 20.79 28.28 -20.33
N ARG A 100 19.78 29.07 -19.94
CA ARG A 100 19.69 30.47 -20.35
C ARG A 100 20.93 31.21 -19.87
N THR A 101 21.80 31.56 -20.81
CA THR A 101 22.99 32.35 -20.51
C THR A 101 22.54 33.78 -20.24
N THR A 102 22.81 34.27 -19.04
CA THR A 102 22.55 35.66 -18.64
C THR A 102 23.73 36.53 -19.08
N SER A 103 23.46 37.58 -19.86
CA SER A 103 24.44 38.54 -20.38
C SER A 103 24.71 39.70 -19.39
N ASN A 104 24.54 39.47 -18.09
CA ASN A 104 24.70 40.53 -17.09
C ASN A 104 26.16 41.02 -17.03
N PRO A 105 26.44 42.32 -17.29
CA PRO A 105 27.79 42.85 -17.29
C PRO A 105 28.49 42.79 -15.92
N LEU A 106 27.73 42.66 -14.82
CA LEU A 106 28.27 42.50 -13.47
C LEU A 106 29.04 41.19 -13.28
N HIS A 107 28.85 40.19 -14.15
CA HIS A 107 29.61 38.94 -14.11
C HIS A 107 31.12 39.14 -14.27
N ARG A 108 31.55 40.26 -14.88
CA ARG A 108 32.97 40.62 -15.02
C ARG A 108 33.67 40.93 -13.70
N ARG A 109 32.89 41.21 -12.65
CA ARG A 109 33.39 41.58 -11.31
C ARG A 109 33.54 40.40 -10.36
N LEU A 110 33.10 39.19 -10.75
CA LEU A 110 33.30 38.02 -9.90
C LEU A 110 34.79 37.63 -9.89
N PRO A 111 35.31 37.14 -8.75
CA PRO A 111 36.63 36.54 -8.68
C PRO A 111 36.73 35.40 -9.69
N ARG A 112 37.78 35.41 -10.51
CA ARG A 112 38.01 34.33 -11.47
C ARG A 112 38.67 33.15 -10.74
N PRO A 113 38.17 31.91 -10.89
CA PRO A 113 38.87 30.72 -10.41
C PRO A 113 40.18 30.48 -11.18
#